data_AF-A0A382PRJ0-F1
#
_entry.id   AF-A0A382PRJ0-F1
#
_cell.length_a   1.000
_cell.length_b   1.000
_cell.length_c   1.000
_cell.angle_alpha   90.00
_cell.angle_beta   90.00
_cell.angle_gamma   90.00
#
_symmetry.space_group_name_H-M   'P 1'
#
loop_
_entity.id
_entity.type
_entity.pdbx_description
1 polymer ?
#
loop_
_entity_poly.entity_id
_entity_poly.type
_entity_poly.pdbx_seq_one_letter_code
_entity_poly.pdbx_strand_id
1 'polypeptide(L)'
;MKIVIANSVGVDSNGFHMVHVPSRWSLGIRNHTNCSYYPWELAYTSSLLKRDTSHEVKFLDGVLNAWDFDTYIIQLREEKPDWLVMESSTR
;
A
#
# COMPACT_ATOMS: atom_id res chain seq x y z
N MET A 1 -3.34 -19.35 -6.50
CA MET A 1 -2.25 -18.50 -6.00
C MET A 1 -2.86 -17.27 -5.37
N LYS A 2 -2.27 -16.82 -4.27
CA LYS A 2 -2.66 -15.60 -3.57
C LYS A 2 -1.68 -14.48 -3.91
N ILE A 3 -2.23 -13.39 -4.44
CA ILE A 3 -1.50 -12.19 -4.80
C ILE A 3 -1.93 -11.09 -3.84
N VAL A 4 -0.96 -10.52 -3.13
CA VAL A 4 -1.15 -9.29 -2.38
C VAL A 4 -0.65 -8.13 -3.24
N ILE A 5 -1.56 -7.19 -3.51
CA ILE A 5 -1.22 -5.86 -4.00
C ILE A 5 -1.09 -4.96 -2.77
N ALA A 6 -0.09 -4.09 -2.71
CA ALA A 6 0.05 -3.19 -1.57
C ALA A 6 0.75 -1.87 -1.92
N ASN A 7 0.41 -0.80 -1.21
CA ASN A 7 1.26 0.40 -1.15
C ASN A 7 2.20 0.32 0.07
N SER A 8 3.02 1.35 0.29
CA SER A 8 4.00 1.31 1.39
C SER A 8 3.35 1.50 2.78
N VAL A 9 4.19 1.56 3.82
CA VAL A 9 3.77 1.96 5.17
C VAL A 9 3.05 3.31 5.13
N GLY A 10 2.08 3.52 6.02
CA GLY A 10 1.37 4.79 6.10
C GLY A 10 2.07 5.84 6.93
N VAL A 11 2.91 5.44 7.88
CA VAL A 11 3.69 6.34 8.73
C VAL A 11 5.13 5.84 8.84
N ASP A 12 6.10 6.72 8.62
CA ASP A 12 7.52 6.41 8.78
C ASP A 12 7.97 6.44 10.25
N SER A 13 9.19 5.97 10.51
CA SER A 13 9.77 5.94 11.86
C SER A 13 9.96 7.32 12.51
N ASN A 14 9.88 8.39 11.72
CA ASN A 14 9.97 9.77 12.17
C ASN A 14 8.58 10.41 12.39
N GLY A 15 7.50 9.68 12.15
CA GLY A 15 6.12 10.14 12.30
C GLY A 15 5.60 10.96 11.13
N PHE A 16 6.16 10.82 9.92
CA PHE A 16 5.59 11.42 8.72
C PHE A 16 4.59 10.48 8.07
N HIS A 17 3.42 11.01 7.70
CA HIS A 17 2.43 10.29 6.90
C HIS A 17 2.85 10.25 5.44
N MET A 18 2.78 9.06 4.84
CA MET A 18 3.21 8.81 3.47
C MET A 18 2.14 9.22 2.46
N VAL A 19 2.58 9.88 1.38
CA VAL A 19 1.74 10.28 0.24
C VAL A 19 2.49 9.95 -1.05
N HIS A 20 1.99 9.00 -1.83
CA HIS A 20 2.68 8.50 -3.03
C HIS A 20 2.44 9.32 -4.30
N VAL A 21 1.26 9.94 -4.44
CA VAL A 21 0.80 10.58 -5.69
C VAL A 21 0.07 11.89 -5.31
N PRO A 22 0.07 12.94 -6.18
CA PRO A 22 0.56 13.04 -7.56
C PRO A 22 2.03 13.42 -7.72
N SER A 23 2.84 13.31 -6.67
CA SER A 23 4.27 13.55 -6.78
C SER A 23 4.98 12.41 -7.51
N ARG A 24 6.05 12.73 -8.25
CA ARG A 24 6.96 11.71 -8.82
C ARG A 24 7.68 10.91 -7.73
N TRP A 25 7.75 11.46 -6.52
CA TRP A 25 8.45 10.88 -5.37
C TRP A 25 7.54 10.89 -4.14
N SER A 26 7.65 9.89 -3.29
CA SER A 26 6.91 9.83 -2.03
C SER A 26 7.16 11.08 -1.16
N LEU A 27 6.07 11.72 -0.75
CA LEU A 27 6.08 12.84 0.18
C LEU A 27 5.73 12.35 1.59
N GLY A 28 6.42 12.86 2.60
CA GLY A 28 6.09 12.65 4.01
C GLY A 28 5.55 13.94 4.63
N ILE A 29 4.42 13.88 5.35
CA ILE A 29 3.77 15.06 5.96
C ILE A 29 3.51 14.82 7.45
N ARG A 30 3.93 15.74 8.34
CA ARG A 30 3.66 15.62 9.80
C ARG A 30 2.24 16.03 10.20
N ASN A 31 1.70 17.10 9.61
CA ASN A 31 0.37 17.62 9.95
C ASN A 31 -0.68 17.11 8.94
N HIS A 32 -0.85 15.79 8.89
CA HIS A 32 -1.70 15.12 7.92
C HIS A 32 -3.18 15.40 8.20
N THR A 33 -3.79 16.24 7.38
CA THR A 33 -5.22 16.56 7.52
C THR A 33 -6.03 16.31 6.26
N ASN A 34 -5.45 16.36 5.04
CA ASN A 34 -6.22 16.31 3.79
C ASN A 34 -5.49 15.75 2.55
N CYS A 35 -4.35 15.06 2.68
CA CYS A 35 -3.54 14.62 1.53
C CYS A 35 -3.46 13.09 1.37
N SER A 36 -4.54 12.37 1.65
CA SER A 36 -4.59 10.93 1.37
C SER A 36 -4.97 10.70 -0.09
N TYR A 37 -4.03 10.18 -0.87
CA TYR A 37 -4.29 9.85 -2.27
C TYR A 37 -4.92 8.47 -2.40
N TYR A 38 -5.87 8.33 -3.33
CA TYR A 38 -6.42 7.02 -3.67
C TYR A 38 -5.48 6.30 -4.65
N PRO A 39 -4.86 5.17 -4.29
CA PRO A 39 -3.85 4.48 -5.11
C PRO A 39 -4.49 3.79 -6.33
N TRP A 40 -4.94 4.57 -7.32
CA TRP A 40 -5.75 4.09 -8.43
C TRP A 40 -4.99 3.14 -9.35
N GLU A 41 -3.67 3.29 -9.49
CA GLU A 41 -2.83 2.38 -10.27
C GLU A 41 -2.91 0.96 -9.68
N LEU A 42 -2.73 0.84 -8.36
CA LEU A 42 -2.83 -0.43 -7.64
C LEU A 42 -4.26 -0.97 -7.62
N ALA A 43 -5.27 -0.10 -7.46
CA ALA A 43 -6.67 -0.49 -7.54
C ALA A 43 -7.04 -1.03 -8.93
N TYR A 44 -6.50 -0.42 -9.99
CA TYR A 44 -6.68 -0.86 -11.37
C TYR A 44 -5.99 -2.22 -11.59
N THR A 45 -4.74 -2.39 -11.15
CA THR A 45 -4.05 -3.69 -11.17
C THR A 45 -4.83 -4.76 -10.42
N SER A 46 -5.33 -4.47 -9.21
CA SER A 46 -6.15 -5.40 -8.43
C SER A 46 -7.42 -5.80 -9.19
N SER A 47 -8.09 -4.84 -9.82
CA SER A 47 -9.31 -5.05 -10.59
C SER A 47 -9.07 -5.92 -11.82
N LEU A 48 -7.99 -5.67 -12.58
CA LEU A 48 -7.62 -6.48 -13.74
C LEU A 48 -7.26 -7.91 -13.35
N LEU A 49 -6.46 -8.11 -12.29
CA LEU A 49 -6.09 -9.46 -11.82
C LEU A 49 -7.32 -10.26 -11.37
N LYS A 50 -8.27 -9.63 -10.66
CA LYS A 50 -9.53 -10.27 -10.25
C LYS A 50 -10.44 -10.61 -11.43
N ARG A 51 -10.42 -9.79 -12.49
CA ARG A 51 -11.24 -9.99 -13.70
C ARG A 51 -10.66 -11.06 -14.62
N ASP A 52 -9.37 -11.02 -14.85
CA ASP A 52 -8.69 -11.74 -15.94
C ASP A 52 -8.02 -13.04 -15.47
N THR A 53 -7.99 -13.31 -14.17
CA THR A 53 -7.38 -14.52 -13.59
C THR A 53 -8.28 -15.17 -12.54
N SER A 54 -7.98 -16.41 -12.18
CA SER A 54 -8.63 -17.13 -11.06
C SER A 54 -7.87 -17.00 -9.73
N HIS A 55 -6.96 -16.03 -9.62
CA HIS A 55 -6.15 -15.83 -8.42
C HIS A 55 -6.94 -15.16 -7.28
N GLU A 56 -6.58 -15.50 -6.04
CA GLU A 56 -7.06 -14.76 -4.87
C GLU A 56 -6.26 -13.46 -4.79
N VAL A 57 -6.93 -12.31 -4.86
CA VAL A 57 -6.26 -10.99 -4.85
C VAL A 57 -6.71 -10.18 -3.64
N LYS A 58 -5.77 -9.85 -2.77
CA LYS A 58 -5.97 -8.95 -1.63
C LYS A 58 -5.26 -7.63 -1.86
N PHE A 59 -5.90 -6.52 -1.54
CA PHE A 59 -5.26 -5.21 -1.52
C PHE A 59 -5.03 -4.78 -0.07
N LEU A 60 -3.79 -4.49 0.29
CA LEU A 60 -3.38 -3.89 1.56
C LEU A 60 -3.01 -2.43 1.35
N ASP A 61 -3.69 -1.53 2.06
CA ASP A 61 -3.46 -0.09 1.98
C ASP A 61 -2.90 0.41 3.32
N GLY A 62 -1.57 0.42 3.43
CA GLY A 62 -0.86 0.90 4.62
C GLY A 62 -1.04 2.41 4.82
N VAL A 63 -1.13 3.17 3.72
CA VAL A 63 -1.33 4.63 3.75
C VAL A 63 -2.69 5.01 4.32
N LEU A 64 -3.77 4.41 3.82
CA LEU A 64 -5.13 4.68 4.30
C LEU A 64 -5.29 4.35 5.78
N ASN A 65 -4.70 3.23 6.22
CA ASN A 65 -4.82 2.75 7.60
C ASN A 65 -3.74 3.31 8.54
N ALA A 66 -2.85 4.17 8.03
CA ALA A 66 -1.72 4.72 8.79
C ALA A 66 -0.87 3.65 9.50
N TRP A 67 -0.64 2.51 8.86
CA TRP A 67 0.16 1.43 9.43
C TRP A 67 1.64 1.83 9.48
N ASP A 68 2.25 1.65 10.64
CA ASP A 68 3.70 1.63 10.77
C ASP A 68 4.29 0.32 10.23
N PHE A 69 5.62 0.21 10.23
CA PHE A 69 6.32 -0.97 9.71
C PHE A 69 5.88 -2.27 10.40
N ASP A 70 5.78 -2.27 11.73
CA ASP A 70 5.46 -3.47 12.50
C ASP A 70 4.02 -3.95 12.22
N THR A 71 3.07 -3.02 12.24
CA THR A 71 1.66 -3.31 11.92
C THR A 71 1.55 -3.80 10.48
N TYR A 72 2.22 -3.13 9.54
CA TYR A 72 2.19 -3.50 8.13
C TYR A 72 2.71 -4.92 7.91
N ILE A 73 3.84 -5.28 8.53
CA ILE A 73 4.43 -6.62 8.41
C ILE A 73 3.52 -7.69 9.02
N ILE A 74 2.84 -7.41 10.12
CA ILE A 74 1.84 -8.32 10.69
C ILE A 74 0.73 -8.58 9.67
N GLN A 75 0.11 -7.52 9.14
CA GLN A 75 -0.97 -7.60 8.16
C GLN A 75 -0.53 -8.37 6.90
N LEU A 76 0.65 -8.08 6.37
CA LEU A 76 1.19 -8.79 5.20
C LEU A 76 1.44 -10.28 5.47
N ARG A 77 1.96 -10.63 6.65
CA ARG A 77 2.26 -12.02 7.02
C ARG A 77 1.00 -12.85 7.25
N GLU A 78 -0.07 -12.25 7.76
CA GLU A 78 -1.37 -12.91 7.93
C GLU A 78 -1.94 -13.38 6.59
N GLU A 79 -1.71 -12.58 5.53
CA GLU A 79 -2.22 -12.90 4.20
C GLU A 79 -1.49 -14.08 3.54
N LYS A 80 -0.24 -14.37 3.89
CA LYS A 80 0.60 -15.45 3.30
C LYS A 80 0.57 -15.46 1.75
N PRO A 81 0.94 -14.35 1.08
CA PRO A 81 0.92 -14.31 -0.38
C PRO A 81 1.96 -15.22 -1.03
N ASP A 82 1.61 -15.79 -2.19
CA ASP A 82 2.58 -16.39 -3.12
C ASP A 82 3.35 -15.28 -3.87
N TRP A 83 2.68 -14.16 -4.13
CA TRP A 83 3.24 -12.99 -4.81
C TRP A 83 2.87 -11.69 -4.09
N LEU A 84 3.87 -10.85 -3.88
CA LEU A 84 3.70 -9.47 -3.43
C LEU A 84 4.01 -8.52 -4.59
N VAL A 85 3.04 -7.72 -4.98
CA VAL A 85 3.23 -6.58 -5.90
C VAL A 85 3.04 -5.32 -5.07
N MET A 86 4.10 -4.52 -4.95
CA MET A 86 4.06 -3.34 -4.10
C MET A 86 4.54 -2.08 -4.79
N GLU A 87 3.84 -0.97 -4.53
CA GLU A 87 4.43 0.35 -4.67
C GLU A 87 5.39 0.56 -3.50
N SER A 88 6.68 0.70 -3.82
CA SER A 88 7.74 0.89 -2.83
C SER A 88 8.04 2.37 -2.60
N SER A 89 8.54 2.67 -1.41
CA SER A 89 9.06 4.00 -1.05
C SER A 89 10.36 3.82 -0.29
N THR A 90 11.33 4.70 -0.55
CA THR A 90 12.65 4.70 0.07
C THR A 90 12.76 5.64 1.28
N ARG A 91 11.62 6.14 1.78
CA ARG A 91 11.54 6.99 2.97
C ARG A 91 11.52 6.16 4.25
#